data_AF-A0A7R9LXK6-F1
#
_entry.id   AF-A0A7R9LXK6-F1
#
_cell.length_a   1.000
_cell.length_b   1.000
_cell.length_c   1.000
_cell.angle_alpha   90.00
_cell.angle_beta   90.00
_cell.angle_gamma   90.00
#
_symmetry.space_group_name_H-M   'P 1'
#
loop_
_entity.id
_entity.type
_entity.pdbx_description
1 polymer ?
#
loop_
_entity_poly.entity_id
_entity_poly.type
_entity_poly.pdbx_seq_one_letter_code
_entity_poly.pdbx_strand_id
1 'polypeptide(L)'
;MADDMGWADVGYHSNHVLTPNIDTLAADGVVLDHYYTQPLCSPSRGALLTGVHPIHTGLQNSIIVHQSPTGLPLHFKLWPQYLKQRHNYSTHIVGKWHLGFARKEYTPTYRGFDSHVGYWGSSEYFYNHTNCFNNVCGHDFRHNMDVITNASDVYSTDYFTDRCLHII
;
A
#
# COMPACT_ATOMS: atom_id res chain seq x y z
N MET A 1 1.65 -6.35 -2.38
CA MET A 1 1.44 -6.64 -0.95
C MET A 1 -0.05 -6.73 -0.71
N ALA A 2 -0.55 -7.89 -0.30
CA ALA A 2 -1.94 -8.07 0.07
C ALA A 2 -2.28 -7.32 1.38
N ASP A 3 -3.57 -7.12 1.65
CA ASP A 3 -4.08 -6.42 2.84
C ASP A 3 -5.09 -7.36 3.51
N ASP A 4 -4.88 -7.66 4.79
CA ASP A 4 -5.69 -8.58 5.61
C ASP A 4 -5.87 -10.01 5.05
N MET A 5 -4.92 -10.48 4.23
CA MET A 5 -4.85 -11.88 3.77
C MET A 5 -4.52 -12.79 4.95
N GLY A 6 -5.46 -13.67 5.32
CA GLY A 6 -5.28 -14.65 6.37
C GLY A 6 -4.28 -15.74 5.98
N TRP A 7 -3.71 -16.40 6.99
CA TRP A 7 -2.73 -17.48 6.79
C TRP A 7 -3.27 -18.61 5.90
N ALA A 8 -4.56 -18.93 6.04
CA ALA A 8 -5.23 -19.99 5.29
C ALA A 8 -5.94 -19.51 4.01
N ASP A 9 -5.77 -18.25 3.59
CA ASP A 9 -6.49 -17.67 2.44
C ASP A 9 -5.76 -17.85 1.09
N VAL A 10 -4.80 -18.79 1.04
CA VAL A 10 -4.01 -19.14 -0.14
C VAL A 10 -3.94 -20.65 -0.31
N GLY A 11 -3.99 -21.10 -1.56
CA GLY A 11 -4.07 -22.51 -1.96
C GLY A 11 -2.92 -23.37 -1.47
N TYR A 12 -1.72 -22.81 -1.38
CA TYR A 12 -0.55 -23.50 -0.83
C TYR A 12 -0.56 -23.66 0.70
N HIS A 13 -1.52 -23.07 1.42
CA HIS A 13 -1.75 -23.27 2.87
C HIS A 13 -3.10 -23.92 3.21
N SER A 14 -4.12 -23.79 2.36
CA SER A 14 -5.43 -24.44 2.55
C SER A 14 -6.10 -24.72 1.21
N ASN A 15 -7.11 -25.59 1.19
CA ASN A 15 -7.85 -25.94 -0.03
C ASN A 15 -9.20 -25.22 -0.17
N HIS A 16 -9.49 -24.21 0.65
CA HIS A 16 -10.79 -23.51 0.66
C HIS A 16 -10.86 -22.30 -0.26
N VAL A 17 -9.70 -21.72 -0.63
CA VAL A 17 -9.58 -20.60 -1.57
C VAL A 17 -8.69 -21.02 -2.73
N LEU A 18 -9.14 -20.77 -3.96
CA LEU A 18 -8.39 -21.11 -5.17
C LEU A 18 -7.50 -19.93 -5.58
N THR A 19 -6.18 -20.07 -5.47
CA THR A 19 -5.20 -19.04 -5.86
C THR A 19 -4.16 -19.57 -6.86
N PRO A 20 -4.57 -20.11 -8.03
CA PRO A 20 -3.68 -20.87 -8.90
C PRO A 20 -2.42 -20.10 -9.33
N ASN A 21 -2.53 -18.80 -9.60
CA ASN A 21 -1.36 -17.99 -9.97
C ASN A 21 -0.38 -17.78 -8.80
N ILE A 22 -0.87 -17.64 -7.57
CA ILE A 22 -0.02 -17.52 -6.37
C ILE A 22 0.61 -18.88 -6.04
N ASP A 23 -0.16 -19.95 -6.17
CA ASP A 23 0.29 -21.32 -5.87
C ASP A 23 1.42 -21.74 -6.83
N THR A 24 1.35 -21.36 -8.11
CA THR A 24 2.45 -21.56 -9.06
C THR A 24 3.71 -20.83 -8.63
N LEU A 25 3.61 -19.55 -8.20
CA LEU A 25 4.77 -18.81 -7.69
C LEU A 25 5.37 -19.43 -6.41
N ALA A 26 4.52 -19.99 -5.55
CA ALA A 26 4.96 -20.69 -4.35
C ALA A 26 5.68 -22.01 -4.69
N ALA A 27 5.17 -22.76 -5.67
CA ALA A 27 5.75 -24.02 -6.12
C ALA A 27 7.11 -23.84 -6.84
N ASP A 28 7.24 -22.78 -7.63
CA ASP A 28 8.46 -22.48 -8.39
C ASP A 28 9.47 -21.62 -7.60
N GLY A 29 9.10 -21.17 -6.40
CA GLY A 29 9.85 -20.20 -5.61
C GLY A 29 10.30 -20.71 -4.24
N VAL A 30 10.39 -19.79 -3.28
CA VAL A 30 10.71 -20.09 -1.88
C VAL A 30 9.56 -19.61 -1.00
N VAL A 31 8.94 -20.54 -0.28
CA VAL A 31 7.91 -20.23 0.72
C VAL A 31 8.59 -19.87 2.05
N LEU A 32 8.18 -18.75 2.62
CA LEU A 32 8.68 -18.28 3.91
C LEU A 32 7.70 -18.67 5.03
N ASP A 33 7.83 -19.91 5.52
CA ASP A 33 6.93 -20.49 6.54
C ASP A 33 7.05 -19.81 7.92
N HIS A 34 8.15 -19.08 8.15
CA HIS A 34 8.41 -18.33 9.38
C HIS A 34 8.65 -16.84 9.05
N TYR A 35 7.73 -16.24 8.30
CA TYR A 35 7.73 -14.81 7.97
C TYR A 35 6.71 -14.03 8.81
N TYR A 36 7.14 -12.91 9.37
CA TYR A 36 6.33 -12.12 10.30
C TYR A 36 6.21 -10.67 9.84
N THR A 37 5.02 -10.12 10.04
CA THR A 37 4.72 -8.70 9.85
C THR A 37 4.24 -8.09 11.17
N GLN A 38 3.93 -6.80 11.17
CA GLN A 38 3.25 -6.17 12.30
C GLN A 38 1.74 -6.48 12.21
N PRO A 39 1.01 -6.49 13.33
CA PRO A 39 -0.40 -6.92 13.34
C PRO A 39 -1.37 -5.94 12.67
N LEU A 40 -0.91 -4.77 12.19
CA LEU A 40 -1.74 -3.73 11.60
C LEU A 40 -1.07 -3.05 10.38
N CYS A 41 -1.89 -2.40 9.54
CA CYS A 41 -1.46 -1.88 8.24
C CYS A 41 -0.33 -0.84 8.31
N SER A 42 -0.55 0.34 8.92
CA SER A 42 0.47 1.42 8.95
C SER A 42 1.78 0.98 9.62
N PRO A 43 1.76 0.25 10.76
CA PRO A 43 2.99 -0.27 11.36
C PRO A 43 3.75 -1.21 10.40
N SER A 44 3.06 -2.15 9.75
CA SER A 44 3.67 -3.08 8.78
C SER A 44 4.27 -2.36 7.58
N ARG A 45 3.52 -1.43 6.98
CA ARG A 45 3.96 -0.64 5.82
C ARG A 45 5.13 0.27 6.18
N GLY A 46 5.10 0.87 7.36
CA GLY A 46 6.18 1.70 7.88
C GLY A 46 7.46 0.90 8.07
N ALA A 47 7.36 -0.26 8.71
CA ALA A 47 8.49 -1.18 8.89
C ALA A 47 9.04 -1.67 7.55
N LEU A 48 8.18 -2.06 6.61
CA LEU A 48 8.59 -2.51 5.28
C LEU A 48 9.37 -1.43 4.52
N LEU A 49 8.90 -0.17 4.52
CA LEU A 49 9.53 0.88 3.73
C LEU A 49 10.78 1.48 4.39
N THR A 50 10.86 1.47 5.72
CA THR A 50 11.98 2.06 6.47
C THR A 50 13.04 1.05 6.88
N GLY A 51 12.67 -0.23 7.03
CA GLY A 51 13.50 -1.23 7.70
C GLY A 51 13.55 -1.05 9.23
N VAL A 52 12.67 -0.25 9.82
CA VAL A 52 12.72 0.15 11.24
C VAL A 52 11.47 -0.32 11.98
N HIS A 53 11.66 -0.92 13.17
CA HIS A 53 10.55 -1.37 14.01
C HIS A 53 9.62 -0.21 14.41
N PRO A 54 8.28 -0.38 14.42
CA PRO A 54 7.32 0.71 14.65
C PRO A 54 7.52 1.51 15.94
N ILE A 55 8.06 0.89 16.99
CA ILE A 55 8.39 1.57 18.27
C ILE A 55 9.37 2.73 18.11
N HIS A 56 10.19 2.72 17.04
CA HIS A 56 11.15 3.77 16.75
C HIS A 56 10.61 4.80 15.75
N THR A 57 9.53 4.48 15.03
CA THR A 57 8.93 5.37 14.02
C THR A 57 7.74 6.16 14.56
N GLY A 58 7.25 5.82 15.76
CA GLY A 58 6.04 6.41 16.33
C GLY A 58 4.75 5.74 15.83
N LEU A 59 4.86 4.62 15.10
CA LEU A 59 3.72 3.88 14.55
C LEU A 59 3.32 2.67 15.44
N GLN A 60 3.74 2.60 16.69
CA GLN A 60 3.50 1.42 17.54
C GLN A 60 2.07 1.23 18.07
N ASN A 61 1.24 2.27 18.13
CA ASN A 61 -0.05 2.21 18.86
C ASN A 61 -1.22 1.71 17.98
N SER A 62 -1.40 2.32 16.81
CA SER A 62 -2.53 2.03 15.92
C SER A 62 -2.19 2.45 14.49
N ILE A 63 -3.18 2.49 13.61
CA ILE A 63 -3.04 2.96 12.23
C ILE A 63 -3.15 4.49 12.13
N ILE A 64 -2.69 5.04 11.01
CA ILE A 64 -2.92 6.44 10.66
C ILE A 64 -4.31 6.52 10.01
N VAL A 65 -5.32 6.95 10.77
CA VAL A 65 -6.66 7.20 10.22
C VAL A 65 -6.67 8.37 9.24
N HIS A 66 -7.61 8.38 8.30
CA HIS A 66 -7.67 9.37 7.21
C HIS A 66 -7.63 10.83 7.67
N GLN A 67 -8.25 11.15 8.80
CA GLN A 67 -8.34 12.51 9.34
C GLN A 67 -7.11 12.94 10.13
N SER A 68 -6.17 12.02 10.41
CA SER A 68 -5.02 12.31 11.25
C SER A 68 -4.08 13.30 10.57
N PRO A 69 -3.66 14.39 11.26
CA PRO A 69 -2.66 15.32 10.75
C PRO A 69 -1.22 14.76 10.89
N THR A 70 -1.07 13.44 10.76
CA THR A 70 0.17 12.71 11.04
C THR A 70 0.56 11.82 9.86
N GLY A 71 1.83 11.45 9.80
CA GLY A 71 2.36 10.50 8.84
C GLY A 71 3.67 9.93 9.32
N LEU A 72 4.20 8.94 8.60
CA LEU A 72 5.52 8.38 8.88
C LEU A 72 6.56 9.52 8.87
N PRO A 73 7.35 9.73 9.95
CA PRO A 73 8.23 10.89 10.07
C PRO A 73 9.16 11.05 8.86
N LEU A 74 9.32 12.29 8.40
CA LEU A 74 10.00 12.61 7.14
C LEU A 74 11.51 12.38 7.18
N HIS A 75 12.11 12.29 8.37
CA HIS A 75 13.53 11.99 8.53
C HIS A 75 13.85 10.50 8.25
N PHE A 76 12.84 9.62 8.26
CA PHE A 76 13.03 8.24 7.80
C PHE A 76 13.07 8.20 6.28
N LYS A 77 14.25 7.89 5.77
CA LYS A 77 14.47 7.63 4.36
C LYS A 77 13.97 6.24 4.00
N LEU A 78 13.18 6.14 2.94
CA LEU A 78 12.56 4.89 2.50
C LEU A 78 13.43 4.16 1.49
N TRP A 79 13.36 2.82 1.42
CA TRP A 79 14.08 2.03 0.42
C TRP A 79 13.89 2.49 -1.05
N PRO A 80 12.71 2.96 -1.54
CA PRO A 80 12.61 3.50 -2.89
C PRO A 80 13.52 4.72 -3.13
N GLN A 81 13.69 5.58 -2.12
CA GLN A 81 14.62 6.72 -2.20
C GLN A 81 16.08 6.25 -2.32
N TYR A 82 16.45 5.16 -1.64
CA TYR A 82 17.78 4.58 -1.77
C TYR A 82 18.01 3.98 -3.16
N LEU A 83 17.05 3.19 -3.68
CA LEU A 83 17.17 2.59 -5.01
C LEU A 83 17.28 3.64 -6.11
N LYS A 84 16.43 4.67 -6.06
CA LYS A 84 16.48 5.77 -7.03
C LYS A 84 17.82 6.52 -6.97
N GLN A 85 18.26 6.94 -5.78
CA GLN A 85 19.47 7.76 -5.64
C GLN A 85 20.77 7.00 -5.92
N ARG A 86 20.85 5.71 -5.57
CA ARG A 86 22.09 4.93 -5.69
C ARG A 86 22.19 4.17 -7.00
N HIS A 87 21.06 3.81 -7.59
CA HIS A 87 21.02 2.86 -8.71
C HIS A 87 20.07 3.28 -9.85
N ASN A 88 19.51 4.49 -9.79
CA ASN A 88 18.64 5.05 -10.84
C ASN A 88 17.46 4.14 -11.21
N TYR A 89 16.88 3.45 -10.21
CA TYR A 89 15.68 2.65 -10.43
C TYR A 89 14.48 3.55 -10.72
N SER A 90 13.65 3.12 -11.67
CA SER A 90 12.29 3.62 -11.82
C SER A 90 11.42 2.99 -10.73
N THR A 91 10.78 3.81 -9.92
CA THR A 91 10.09 3.39 -8.70
C THR A 91 8.61 3.70 -8.78
N HIS A 92 7.78 2.68 -8.71
CA HIS A 92 6.33 2.83 -8.87
C HIS A 92 5.59 2.12 -7.75
N ILE A 93 4.48 2.69 -7.29
CA ILE A 93 3.60 2.07 -6.31
C ILE A 93 2.16 2.14 -6.78
N VAL A 94 1.46 1.01 -6.73
CA VAL A 94 0.06 0.89 -7.13
C VAL A 94 -0.75 0.35 -5.95
N GLY A 95 -1.91 0.97 -5.70
CA GLY A 95 -2.81 0.68 -4.59
C GLY A 95 -2.57 1.56 -3.35
N LYS A 96 -2.72 0.92 -2.18
CA LYS A 96 -2.76 1.55 -0.86
C LYS A 96 -1.41 2.10 -0.39
N TRP A 97 -1.41 3.36 0.06
CA TRP A 97 -0.26 3.99 0.74
C TRP A 97 -0.28 3.78 2.26
N HIS A 98 -1.22 4.41 2.96
CA HIS A 98 -1.49 4.32 4.39
C HIS A 98 -0.35 4.71 5.35
N LEU A 99 0.49 5.66 4.94
CA LEU A 99 1.59 6.23 5.76
C LEU A 99 1.47 7.74 5.99
N GLY A 100 0.25 8.25 5.86
CA GLY A 100 -0.10 9.65 6.06
C GLY A 100 -0.05 10.47 4.77
N PHE A 101 -0.91 11.48 4.70
CA PHE A 101 -1.06 12.36 3.54
C PHE A 101 -1.53 13.76 3.93
N ALA A 102 -1.41 14.13 5.22
CA ALA A 102 -1.82 15.44 5.73
C ALA A 102 -1.04 16.62 5.11
N ARG A 103 0.13 16.34 4.52
CA ARG A 103 0.94 17.28 3.74
C ARG A 103 1.53 16.54 2.54
N LYS A 104 1.84 17.27 1.47
CA LYS A 104 2.42 16.70 0.23
C LYS A 104 3.68 15.88 0.51
N GLU A 105 4.50 16.27 1.48
CA GLU A 105 5.75 15.58 1.81
C GLU A 105 5.52 14.16 2.34
N TYR A 106 4.33 13.84 2.83
CA TYR A 106 3.99 12.50 3.28
C TYR A 106 3.48 11.58 2.16
N THR A 107 3.14 12.11 0.98
CA THR A 107 2.52 11.34 -0.10
C THR A 107 3.56 10.51 -0.87
N PRO A 108 3.15 9.45 -1.59
CA PRO A 108 4.09 8.50 -2.20
C PRO A 108 5.14 9.14 -3.11
N THR A 109 4.74 10.10 -3.95
CA THR A 109 5.64 10.74 -4.93
C THR A 109 6.69 11.64 -4.30
N TYR A 110 6.45 12.12 -3.07
CA TYR A 110 7.43 12.87 -2.27
C TYR A 110 8.24 11.96 -1.33
N ARG A 111 7.94 10.65 -1.32
CA ARG A 111 8.58 9.63 -0.48
C ARG A 111 9.39 8.61 -1.27
N GLY A 112 9.73 8.94 -2.51
CA GLY A 112 10.72 8.22 -3.31
C GLY A 112 10.18 7.44 -4.49
N PHE A 113 8.86 7.45 -4.71
CA PHE A 113 8.26 6.85 -5.90
C PHE A 113 8.14 7.88 -7.03
N ASP A 114 8.45 7.48 -8.26
CA ASP A 114 8.27 8.27 -9.48
C ASP A 114 6.80 8.40 -9.85
N SER A 115 5.99 7.37 -9.60
CA SER A 115 4.54 7.43 -9.76
C SER A 115 3.77 6.68 -8.69
N HIS A 116 2.52 7.11 -8.49
CA HIS A 116 1.52 6.43 -7.69
C HIS A 116 0.17 6.38 -8.40
N VAL A 117 -0.51 5.25 -8.29
CA VAL A 117 -1.94 5.11 -8.60
C VAL A 117 -2.61 4.41 -7.42
N GLY A 118 -3.78 4.87 -7.00
CA GLY A 118 -4.60 4.23 -5.98
C GLY A 118 -5.00 5.20 -4.89
N TYR A 119 -5.05 4.75 -3.65
CA TYR A 119 -5.55 5.54 -2.54
C TYR A 119 -4.50 5.76 -1.46
N TRP A 120 -4.57 6.89 -0.78
CA TRP A 120 -3.56 7.29 0.19
C TRP A 120 -3.85 6.81 1.62
N GLY A 121 -5.12 6.65 1.96
CA GLY A 121 -5.53 6.28 3.31
C GLY A 121 -5.63 4.78 3.56
N SER A 122 -6.50 4.41 4.49
CA SER A 122 -6.59 3.06 5.06
C SER A 122 -7.35 2.08 4.19
N SER A 123 -8.32 2.53 3.40
CA SER A 123 -9.21 1.70 2.60
C SER A 123 -10.03 2.56 1.67
N GLU A 124 -10.62 1.94 0.66
CA GLU A 124 -11.63 2.55 -0.22
C GLU A 124 -12.76 1.54 -0.48
N TYR A 125 -13.89 2.02 -0.96
CA TYR A 125 -14.88 1.19 -1.64
C TYR A 125 -14.45 0.96 -3.09
N PHE A 126 -14.49 -0.29 -3.55
CA PHE A 126 -13.87 -0.68 -4.81
C PHE A 126 -14.39 -0.03 -6.10
N TYR A 127 -15.63 0.51 -6.10
CA TYR A 127 -16.26 1.07 -7.30
C TYR A 127 -16.49 2.59 -7.25
N ASN A 128 -16.68 3.15 -6.06
CA ASN A 128 -16.89 4.60 -5.90
C ASN A 128 -15.69 5.31 -5.28
N HIS A 129 -14.68 4.53 -4.88
CA HIS A 129 -13.41 4.96 -4.33
C HIS A 129 -13.52 5.93 -3.15
N THR A 130 -14.62 5.83 -2.40
CA THR A 130 -14.82 6.61 -1.18
C THR A 130 -14.37 5.83 0.04
N ASN A 131 -14.06 6.55 1.10
CA ASN A 131 -13.86 6.02 2.43
C ASN A 131 -14.74 6.80 3.40
N CYS A 132 -15.44 6.10 4.29
CA CYS A 132 -16.25 6.71 5.34
C CYS A 132 -15.71 6.31 6.71
N PHE A 133 -15.36 7.30 7.53
CA PHE A 133 -14.91 7.08 8.90
C PHE A 133 -15.54 8.13 9.83
N ASN A 134 -16.14 7.69 10.93
CA ASN A 134 -16.85 8.55 11.90
C ASN A 134 -17.85 9.52 11.23
N ASN A 135 -18.70 9.01 10.34
CA ASN A 135 -19.70 9.77 9.57
C ASN A 135 -19.13 10.85 8.62
N VAL A 136 -17.82 10.85 8.38
CA VAL A 136 -17.19 11.70 7.37
C VAL A 136 -16.76 10.80 6.21
N CYS A 137 -17.32 11.06 5.03
CA CYS A 137 -16.96 10.36 3.81
C CYS A 137 -16.11 11.26 2.92
N GLY A 138 -15.08 10.68 2.30
CA GLY A 138 -14.23 11.36 1.33
C GLY A 138 -13.85 10.42 0.20
N HIS A 139 -13.70 10.97 -1.00
CA HIS A 139 -13.18 10.24 -2.14
C HIS A 139 -11.64 10.29 -2.11
N ASP A 140 -10.98 9.13 -2.24
CA ASP A 140 -9.52 9.00 -2.15
C ASP A 140 -8.95 8.12 -3.27
N PHE A 141 -9.32 8.36 -4.52
CA PHE A 141 -8.68 7.74 -5.68
C PHE A 141 -7.76 8.70 -6.39
N ARG A 142 -6.52 8.30 -6.67
CA ARG A 142 -5.46 9.23 -7.07
C ARG A 142 -4.54 8.69 -8.14
N HIS A 143 -4.09 9.61 -8.98
CA HIS A 143 -2.91 9.45 -9.83
C HIS A 143 -1.91 10.52 -9.40
N ASN A 144 -0.82 10.10 -8.77
CA ASN A 144 0.13 11.00 -8.12
C ASN A 144 -0.63 11.93 -7.16
N MET A 145 -0.55 13.25 -7.37
CA MET A 145 -1.20 14.25 -6.52
C MET A 145 -2.65 14.53 -6.94
N ASP A 146 -3.05 14.11 -8.13
CA ASP A 146 -4.34 14.42 -8.72
C ASP A 146 -5.41 13.41 -8.27
N VAL A 147 -6.62 13.90 -8.04
CA VAL A 147 -7.78 13.06 -7.69
C VAL A 147 -8.45 12.57 -8.98
N ILE A 148 -8.70 11.26 -9.07
CA ILE A 148 -9.37 10.62 -10.21
C ILE A 148 -10.87 10.50 -9.91
N THR A 149 -11.68 11.41 -10.43
CA THR A 149 -13.14 11.37 -10.22
C THR A 149 -13.92 10.66 -11.33
N ASN A 150 -13.26 10.34 -12.45
CA ASN A 150 -13.88 9.73 -13.64
C ASN A 150 -13.71 8.21 -13.71
N ALA A 151 -13.34 7.56 -12.59
CA ALA A 151 -13.22 6.11 -12.47
C ALA A 151 -14.38 5.47 -11.69
N SER A 152 -15.43 6.24 -11.37
CA SER A 152 -16.65 5.68 -10.79
C SER A 152 -17.18 4.55 -11.67
N ASP A 153 -17.55 3.43 -11.05
CA ASP A 153 -17.97 2.16 -11.68
C ASP A 153 -16.85 1.30 -12.26
N VAL A 154 -15.58 1.72 -12.13
CA VAL A 154 -14.44 0.85 -12.43
C VAL A 154 -14.00 0.12 -11.17
N TYR A 155 -13.90 -1.21 -11.24
CA TYR A 155 -13.38 -1.98 -10.12
C TYR A 155 -11.90 -1.64 -9.88
N SER A 156 -11.56 -1.25 -8.65
CA SER A 156 -10.23 -0.71 -8.32
C SER A 156 -9.09 -1.65 -8.72
N THR A 157 -9.27 -2.96 -8.56
CA THR A 157 -8.25 -3.96 -8.91
C THR A 157 -8.02 -4.06 -10.42
N ASP A 158 -9.07 -3.90 -11.23
CA ASP A 158 -8.94 -3.89 -12.69
C ASP A 158 -8.20 -2.62 -13.13
N TYR A 159 -8.52 -1.47 -12.53
CA TYR A 159 -7.79 -0.24 -12.75
C TYR A 159 -6.30 -0.36 -12.36
N PHE A 160 -6.00 -0.96 -11.20
CA PHE A 160 -4.62 -1.20 -10.79
C PHE A 160 -3.87 -2.10 -11.76
N THR A 161 -4.53 -3.13 -12.28
CA THR A 161 -3.96 -4.07 -13.25
C THR A 161 -3.63 -3.35 -14.56
N ASP A 162 -4.57 -2.59 -15.11
CA ASP A 162 -4.37 -1.78 -16.31
C ASP A 162 -3.18 -0.83 -16.16
N ARG A 163 -3.07 -0.13 -15.02
CA ARG A 163 -1.97 0.79 -14.76
C ARG A 163 -0.63 0.08 -14.62
N CYS A 164 -0.59 -1.12 -14.02
CA CYS A 164 0.64 -1.92 -13.97
C CYS A 164 1.13 -2.32 -15.37
N LEU A 165 0.22 -2.67 -16.29
CA LEU A 165 0.56 -3.03 -17.68
C LEU A 165 1.11 -1.85 -18.50
N HIS A 166 0.89 -0.62 -18.06
CA HIS A 166 1.47 0.58 -18.68
C HIS A 166 2.80 1.03 -18.07
N ILE A 167 3.20 0.44 -16.93
CA ILE A 167 4.46 0.74 -16.24
C ILE A 167 5.55 -0.28 -16.62
N ILE A 168 5.17 -1.56 -16.75
CA ILE A 168 6.02 -2.70 -17.12
C ILE A 168 6.02 -2.86 -18.64
#